data_AF-A0AAU1XPI4-F1
#
_entry.id   AF-A0AAU1XPI4-F1
#
_cell.length_a   1.000
_cell.length_b   1.000
_cell.length_c   1.000
_cell.angle_alpha   90.00
_cell.angle_beta   90.00
_cell.angle_gamma   90.00
#
_symmetry.space_group_name_H-M   'P 1'
#
loop_
_entity.id
_entity.type
_entity.pdbx_description
1 polymer ?
#
loop_
_entity_poly.entity_id
_entity_poly.type
_entity_poly.pdbx_seq_one_letter_code
_entity_poly.pdbx_strand_id
1 'polypeptide(L)'
;MCLFRYDDDPEPEERIPAGPLYVPVRPGTTEVVLRMFRTPLGDRTAVGFTRPGLLAATLGAGQPWIRLSESALRALAAPLGACPLTIDPTFTAPSVTPVPARSAEVAVRAL
;
A
#
# COMPACT_ATOMS: atom_id res chain seq x y z
N MET A 1 -45.42 20.34 8.61
CA MET A 1 -44.66 19.25 9.24
C MET A 1 -43.19 19.50 8.99
N CYS A 2 -42.43 19.85 10.03
CA CYS A 2 -40.99 20.01 9.93
C CYS A 2 -40.34 18.61 9.96
N LEU A 3 -39.85 18.14 8.81
CA LEU A 3 -39.01 16.95 8.76
C LEU A 3 -37.57 17.41 9.01
N PHE A 4 -37.09 17.19 10.24
CA PHE A 4 -35.65 17.28 10.54
C PHE A 4 -34.96 16.21 9.68
N ARG A 5 -34.14 16.63 8.71
CA ARG A 5 -33.13 15.74 8.13
C ARG A 5 -32.10 15.50 9.23
N TYR A 6 -32.24 14.39 9.93
CA TYR A 6 -31.08 13.80 10.59
C TYR A 6 -30.10 13.46 9.48
N ASP A 7 -28.95 14.12 9.48
CA ASP A 7 -27.78 13.63 8.75
C ASP A 7 -27.54 12.22 9.29
N ASP A 8 -27.56 11.23 8.40
CA ASP A 8 -27.40 9.82 8.73
C ASP A 8 -25.96 9.67 9.24
N ASP A 9 -25.77 9.85 10.56
CA ASP A 9 -24.47 9.66 11.20
C ASP A 9 -24.11 8.19 11.03
N PRO A 10 -23.05 7.87 10.29
CA PRO A 10 -22.73 6.50 9.92
C PRO A 10 -22.49 5.69 11.19
N GLU A 11 -23.17 4.55 11.31
CA GLU A 11 -23.06 3.69 12.49
C GLU A 11 -21.58 3.29 12.70
N PRO A 12 -21.10 3.14 13.94
CA PRO A 12 -19.67 2.86 14.22
C PRO A 12 -19.14 1.57 13.57
N GLU A 13 -20.03 0.68 13.15
CA GLU A 13 -19.70 -0.53 12.37
C GLU A 13 -19.59 -0.30 10.86
N GLU A 14 -20.12 0.82 10.37
CA GLU A 14 -20.04 1.26 8.98
C GLU A 14 -18.61 1.72 8.69
N ARG A 15 -17.83 0.84 8.05
CA ARG A 15 -16.47 1.15 7.62
C ARG A 15 -16.49 2.13 6.46
N ILE A 16 -16.54 3.41 6.79
CA ILE A 16 -16.29 4.48 5.82
C ILE A 16 -14.83 4.35 5.37
N PRO A 17 -14.56 4.20 4.06
CA PRO A 17 -13.19 4.14 3.57
C PRO A 17 -12.44 5.41 3.98
N ALA A 18 -11.21 5.26 4.48
CA ALA A 18 -10.38 6.32 5.06
C ALA A 18 -9.94 7.45 4.09
N GLY A 19 -10.59 7.57 2.93
CA GLY A 19 -10.12 8.35 1.80
C GLY A 19 -9.03 7.62 1.01
N PRO A 20 -8.45 8.26 -0.02
CA PRO A 20 -7.41 7.65 -0.83
C PRO A 20 -6.12 7.48 -0.03
N LEU A 21 -5.60 6.26 0.00
CA LEU A 21 -4.33 5.88 0.62
C LEU A 21 -3.17 6.13 -0.34
N TYR A 22 -2.03 6.52 0.22
CA TYR A 22 -0.74 6.56 -0.45
C TYR A 22 -0.11 5.17 -0.35
N VAL A 23 -0.05 4.45 -1.47
CA VAL A 23 0.32 3.04 -1.50
C VAL A 23 1.71 2.88 -2.14
N PRO A 24 2.68 2.26 -1.44
CA PRO A 24 4.02 2.08 -1.95
C PRO A 24 4.05 1.09 -3.12
N VAL A 25 4.81 1.45 -4.15
CA VAL A 25 4.97 0.66 -5.36
C VAL A 25 6.44 0.50 -5.73
N ARG A 26 6.71 -0.47 -6.59
CA ARG A 26 7.98 -0.59 -7.30
C ARG A 26 7.71 -0.27 -8.78
N PRO A 27 8.35 0.76 -9.34
CA PRO A 27 8.30 1.00 -10.77
C PRO A 27 9.08 -0.12 -11.47
N GLY A 28 8.41 -0.81 -12.39
CA GLY A 28 9.02 -1.68 -13.39
C GLY A 28 9.22 -0.93 -14.71
N THR A 29 9.81 -1.60 -15.69
CA THR A 29 10.03 -1.01 -17.03
C THR A 29 8.71 -0.78 -17.78
N THR A 30 7.71 -1.63 -17.56
CA THR A 30 6.41 -1.59 -18.25
C THR A 30 5.21 -1.59 -17.31
N GLU A 31 5.41 -1.80 -16.01
CA GLU A 31 4.35 -1.97 -15.03
C GLU A 31 4.70 -1.29 -13.70
N VAL A 32 3.66 -1.02 -12.90
CA VAL A 32 3.81 -0.51 -11.53
C VAL A 32 3.28 -1.60 -10.60
N VAL A 33 4.16 -2.14 -9.76
CA VAL A 33 3.82 -3.29 -8.91
C VAL A 33 3.65 -2.82 -7.47
N LEU A 34 2.55 -3.22 -6.82
CA LEU A 34 2.33 -2.99 -5.39
C LEU A 34 3.45 -3.60 -4.56
N ARG A 35 4.02 -2.83 -3.63
CA ARG A 35 5.02 -3.33 -2.70
C ARG A 35 4.32 -4.00 -1.51
N MET A 36 4.37 -5.33 -1.46
CA MET A 36 3.89 -6.11 -0.32
C MET A 36 4.93 -6.15 0.79
N PHE A 37 4.45 -6.16 2.04
CA PHE A 37 5.27 -6.21 3.25
C PHE A 37 4.96 -7.45 4.07
N ARG A 38 5.64 -7.59 5.20
CA ARG A 38 5.38 -8.64 6.18
C ARG A 38 5.08 -8.06 7.56
N THR A 39 4.15 -8.68 8.26
CA THR A 39 3.90 -8.43 9.69
C THR A 39 5.07 -8.95 10.53
N PRO A 40 5.19 -8.56 11.81
CA PRO A 40 6.19 -9.15 12.72
C PRO A 40 6.09 -10.67 12.85
N LEU A 41 4.90 -11.24 12.66
CA LEU A 41 4.66 -12.70 12.66
C LEU A 41 5.04 -13.36 11.32
N GLY A 42 5.41 -12.59 10.31
CA GLY A 42 5.88 -13.06 9.01
C GLY A 42 4.80 -13.13 7.92
N ASP A 43 3.55 -12.82 8.26
CA ASP A 43 2.42 -12.83 7.32
C ASP A 43 2.54 -11.71 6.29
N ARG A 44 2.13 -11.98 5.05
CA ARG A 44 2.08 -10.95 4.01
C ARG A 44 1.02 -9.92 4.33
N THR A 45 1.32 -8.64 4.16
CA THR A 45 0.37 -7.53 4.34
C THR A 45 0.51 -6.49 3.23
N ALA A 46 -0.62 -5.96 2.78
CA ALA A 46 -0.66 -4.74 1.97
C ALA A 46 -0.51 -3.53 2.91
N VAL A 47 0.17 -2.49 2.46
CA VAL A 47 0.39 -1.29 3.27
C VAL A 47 -0.16 -0.07 2.55
N GLY A 48 -0.87 0.79 3.28
CA GLY A 48 -1.27 2.11 2.82
C GLY A 48 -0.95 3.17 3.87
N PHE A 49 -0.70 4.39 3.43
CA PHE A 49 -0.50 5.53 4.31
C PHE A 49 -1.61 6.55 4.11
N THR A 50 -2.06 7.20 5.18
CA THR A 50 -3.05 8.29 5.08
C THR A 50 -2.40 9.61 4.65
N ARG A 51 -1.07 9.74 4.84
CA ARG A 51 -0.30 10.94 4.48
C ARG A 51 1.01 10.57 3.78
N PRO A 52 1.45 11.37 2.78
CA PRO A 52 2.70 11.12 2.09
C PRO A 52 3.92 11.32 3.02
N GLY A 53 3.82 12.20 4.02
CA GLY A 53 4.88 12.41 5.02
C GLY A 53 5.13 11.17 5.89
N LEU A 54 4.08 10.40 6.21
CA LEU A 54 4.22 9.14 6.95
C LEU A 54 4.91 8.08 6.08
N LEU A 55 4.54 7.98 4.80
CA LEU A 55 5.22 7.11 3.85
C LEU A 55 6.71 7.45 3.75
N ALA A 56 7.04 8.73 3.60
CA ALA A 56 8.42 9.19 3.47
C ALA A 56 9.23 8.97 4.75
N ALA A 57 8.63 9.17 5.93
CA ALA A 57 9.28 8.89 7.21
C ALA A 57 9.56 7.40 7.40
N THR A 58 8.64 6.53 6.95
CA THR A 58 8.71 5.08 7.16
C THR A 58 9.57 4.36 6.11
N LEU A 59 9.49 4.77 4.84
CA LEU A 59 10.12 4.09 3.70
C LEU A 59 11.24 4.90 3.04
N GLY A 60 11.44 6.15 3.45
CA GLY A 60 12.37 7.10 2.84
C GLY A 60 11.71 7.95 1.76
N ALA A 61 12.19 9.19 1.60
CA ALA A 61 11.63 10.18 0.67
C ALA A 61 11.68 9.78 -0.81
N GLY A 62 12.58 8.86 -1.19
CA GLY A 62 12.71 8.35 -2.56
C GLY A 62 11.77 7.21 -2.91
N GLN A 63 10.93 6.73 -1.97
CA GLN A 63 10.03 5.62 -2.21
C GLN A 63 8.87 6.02 -3.15
N PRO A 64 8.71 5.36 -4.32
CA PRO A 64 7.59 5.61 -5.21
C PRO A 64 6.24 5.14 -4.62
N TRP A 65 5.17 5.85 -4.94
CA TRP A 65 3.81 5.56 -4.48
C TRP A 65 2.73 5.98 -5.49
N ILE A 66 1.54 5.41 -5.35
CA ILE A 66 0.32 5.79 -6.07
C ILE A 66 -0.84 6.05 -5.09
N ARG A 67 -1.93 6.65 -5.56
CA ARG A 67 -3.16 6.82 -4.75
C ARG A 67 -4.17 5.74 -5.11
N LEU A 68 -4.63 5.01 -4.10
CA LEU A 68 -5.70 4.02 -4.25
C LEU A 68 -6.71 4.18 -3.13
N SER A 69 -7.98 3.86 -3.40
CA SER A 69 -8.93 3.65 -2.30
C SER A 69 -8.56 2.39 -1.54
N GLU A 70 -8.98 2.31 -0.28
CA GLU A 70 -8.84 1.10 0.53
C GLU A 70 -9.43 -0.13 -0.19
N SER A 71 -10.65 0.01 -0.74
CA SER A 71 -11.34 -1.08 -1.45
C SER A 71 -10.57 -1.54 -2.68
N ALA A 72 -10.00 -0.61 -3.46
CA ALA A 72 -9.16 -0.96 -4.61
C ALA A 72 -7.89 -1.70 -4.19
N LEU A 73 -7.23 -1.25 -3.11
CA LEU A 73 -6.05 -1.92 -2.58
C LEU A 73 -6.38 -3.35 -2.11
N ARG A 74 -7.50 -3.53 -1.40
CA ARG A 74 -7.97 -4.86 -0.99
C ARG A 74 -8.28 -5.75 -2.19
N ALA A 75 -8.94 -5.23 -3.22
CA ALA A 75 -9.25 -5.98 -4.43
C ALA A 75 -7.97 -6.44 -5.16
N LEU A 76 -6.96 -5.58 -5.26
CA LEU A 76 -5.67 -5.93 -5.87
C LEU A 76 -4.87 -6.93 -5.03
N ALA A 77 -5.08 -6.93 -3.71
CA ALA A 77 -4.44 -7.85 -2.77
C ALA A 77 -5.14 -9.21 -2.67
N ALA A 78 -6.44 -9.29 -3.00
CA ALA A 78 -7.26 -10.49 -2.85
C ALA A 78 -6.68 -11.74 -3.55
N PRO A 79 -6.17 -11.67 -4.80
CA PRO A 79 -5.59 -12.82 -5.49
C PRO A 79 -4.35 -13.42 -4.78
N LEU A 80 -3.74 -12.69 -3.85
CA LEU A 80 -2.57 -13.14 -3.10
C LEU A 80 -2.94 -13.88 -1.80
N GLY A 81 -4.22 -14.19 -1.59
CA GLY A 81 -4.74 -14.90 -0.42
C GLY A 81 -5.42 -13.99 0.61
N ALA A 82 -6.11 -12.94 0.17
CA ALA A 82 -6.81 -11.98 1.03
C ALA A 82 -5.94 -11.48 2.20
N CYS A 83 -4.72 -11.01 1.90
CA CYS A 83 -3.81 -10.56 2.93
C CYS A 83 -4.38 -9.35 3.71
N PRO A 84 -4.04 -9.24 5.01
CA PRO A 84 -4.39 -8.07 5.80
C PRO A 84 -3.91 -6.77 5.14
N LEU A 85 -4.61 -5.69 5.46
CA LEU A 85 -4.23 -4.32 5.10
C LEU A 85 -3.80 -3.59 6.37
N THR A 86 -2.59 -3.04 6.35
CA THR A 86 -2.03 -2.23 7.44
C THR A 86 -1.99 -0.76 7.02
N ILE A 87 -2.61 0.11 7.80
CA ILE A 87 -2.63 1.56 7.58
C ILE A 87 -1.64 2.26 8.50
N ASP A 88 -0.84 3.17 7.95
CA ASP A 88 0.17 3.96 8.66
C ASP A 88 1.08 3.14 9.59
N PRO A 89 1.76 2.09 9.08
CA PRO A 89 2.64 1.29 9.92
C PRO A 89 3.85 2.08 10.41
N THR A 90 4.23 1.82 11.65
CA THR A 90 5.54 2.19 12.21
C THR A 90 6.47 0.99 12.08
N PHE A 91 7.53 1.07 11.26
CA PHE A 91 8.56 0.04 11.25
C PHE A 91 9.58 0.31 12.34
N THR A 92 9.85 -0.71 13.16
CA THR A 92 10.91 -0.64 14.17
C THR A 92 12.31 -0.84 13.58
N ALA A 93 12.41 -1.28 12.33
CA ALA A 93 13.68 -1.47 11.63
C ALA A 93 13.98 -0.26 10.72
N PRO A 94 15.25 0.19 10.65
CA PRO A 94 15.64 1.31 9.79
C PRO A 94 15.36 0.97 8.31
N SER A 95 15.01 2.00 7.52
CA SER A 95 14.72 1.82 6.09
C SER A 95 15.91 1.19 5.37
N VAL A 96 15.64 0.15 4.56
CA VAL A 96 16.67 -0.51 3.76
C VAL A 96 17.13 0.44 2.66
N THR A 97 18.39 0.88 2.70
CA THR A 97 19.01 1.64 1.61
C THR A 97 19.00 0.78 0.34
N PRO A 98 18.46 1.27 -0.79
CA PRO A 98 18.44 0.50 -2.03
C PRO A 98 19.89 0.24 -2.47
N VAL A 99 20.27 -1.05 -2.52
CA VAL A 99 21.42 -1.48 -3.32
C VAL A 99 20.99 -1.40 -4.78
N PRO A 100 21.72 -0.69 -5.66
CA PRO A 100 21.37 -0.64 -7.07
C PRO A 100 21.37 -2.08 -7.62
N ALA A 101 20.21 -2.52 -8.12
CA ALA A 101 20.09 -3.81 -8.77
C ALA A 101 21.00 -3.79 -10.01
N ARG A 102 22.01 -4.66 -10.03
CA ARG A 102 22.81 -4.89 -11.24
C ARG A 102 21.87 -5.49 -12.27
N SER A 103 21.58 -4.76 -13.35
CA SER A 103 20.77 -5.23 -14.48
C SER A 103 21.38 -6.53 -15.00
N ALA A 104 20.74 -7.66 -14.71
CA ALA A 104 21.12 -8.95 -15.27
C ALA A 104 20.55 -9.00 -16.70
N GLU A 105 21.33 -8.49 -17.64
CA GLU A 105 21.11 -8.72 -19.07
C GLU A 105 21.41 -10.21 -19.34
N VAL A 106 20.40 -11.06 -19.19
CA VAL A 106 20.51 -12.47 -19.57
C VAL A 106 20.28 -12.54 -21.08
N ALA A 107 21.40 -12.57 -21.81
CA ALA A 107 21.44 -12.90 -23.22
C ALA A 107 20.73 -14.23 -23.49
N VAL A 108 19.62 -14.17 -24.23
CA VAL A 108 18.97 -15.34 -24.83
C VAL A 108 19.98 -16.03 -25.74
N ARG A 109 20.44 -17.22 -25.35
CA ARG A 109 21.13 -18.14 -26.26
C ARG A 109 20.08 -18.87 -27.09
N ALA A 110 20.05 -18.54 -28.38
CA ALA A 110 19.41 -19.35 -29.40
C ALA A 110 20.17 -20.67 -29.58
N LEU A 111 19.46 -21.79 -29.49
CA LEU A 111 19.68 -23.02 -30.26
C LEU A 111 18.30 -23.59 -30.61
#